data_AF-X1GLU6-F1
#
_entry.id   AF-X1GLU6-F1
#
_cell.length_a   1.000
_cell.length_b   1.000
_cell.length_c   1.000
_cell.angle_alpha   90.00
_cell.angle_beta   90.00
_cell.angle_gamma   90.00
#
_symmetry.space_group_name_H-M   'P 1'
#
loop_
_entity.id
_entity.type
_entity.pdbx_description
1 polymer ?
#
loop_
_entity_poly.entity_id
_entity_poly.type
_entity_poly.pdbx_seq_one_letter_code
_entity_poly.pdbx_strand_id
1 'polypeptide(L)'
;MAVREAFTPDIARKFGQYEDFPPEFEQWAAKKGLTKEWAERYWASHWALPSVSQGFDMLHRGIITEDELKMLLRALDVMPFWRDRLIQTSYRLLTRVDVRRMYRVGVLTEREVYEAYLHAGYDEKNAERMALFTVKQTLSTQAKFSSTDVVRAFTQFIIDRSEANGLLKELGISSTDAVYILNLAEHKREWEITELKIAAIKNKYKKYEFDENKARGELLKLDLPSNQVDALMDKWWFEPKEVEPPTWTTAQTIKFAKTGLITHGRARQELKTIGY
;
A
#
# COMPACT_ATOMS: atom_id res chain seq x y z
N MET A 1 37.16 -23.84 42.49
CA MET A 1 38.44 -23.28 41.99
C MET A 1 38.24 -21.78 41.76
N ALA A 2 39.28 -20.96 41.93
CA ALA A 2 39.22 -19.52 41.74
C ALA A 2 39.06 -19.15 40.26
N VAL A 3 38.35 -18.06 39.98
CA VAL A 3 38.09 -17.53 38.62
C VAL A 3 39.28 -16.70 38.13
N ARG A 4 39.39 -16.51 36.82
CA ARG A 4 40.62 -16.04 36.16
C ARG A 4 41.02 -14.62 36.57
N GLU A 5 40.05 -13.76 36.81
CA GLU A 5 40.23 -12.38 37.20
C GLU A 5 40.75 -12.23 38.64
N ALA A 6 40.52 -13.21 39.52
CA ALA A 6 41.14 -13.23 40.85
C ALA A 6 42.68 -13.30 40.79
N PHE A 7 43.24 -13.71 39.65
CA PHE A 7 44.68 -13.68 39.35
C PHE A 7 45.07 -12.52 38.42
N THR A 8 44.17 -11.58 38.16
CA THR A 8 44.41 -10.35 37.38
C THR A 8 44.08 -9.13 38.24
N PRO A 9 44.99 -8.69 39.14
CA PRO A 9 44.68 -7.72 40.20
C PRO A 9 44.07 -6.41 39.71
N ASP A 10 44.45 -5.92 38.52
CA ASP A 10 43.91 -4.68 37.96
C ASP A 10 42.43 -4.81 37.56
N ILE A 11 42.02 -5.98 37.04
CA ILE A 11 40.61 -6.26 36.70
C ILE A 11 39.80 -6.44 37.99
N ALA A 12 40.31 -7.25 38.93
CA ALA A 12 39.64 -7.48 40.21
C ALA A 12 39.45 -6.19 41.01
N ARG A 13 40.45 -5.29 41.03
CA ARG A 13 40.32 -3.94 41.62
C ARG A 13 39.30 -3.09 40.88
N LYS A 14 39.33 -3.05 39.54
CA LYS A 14 38.34 -2.28 38.75
C LYS A 14 36.91 -2.76 39.02
N PHE A 15 36.72 -4.06 39.25
CA PHE A 15 35.42 -4.65 39.54
C PHE A 15 35.02 -4.56 41.02
N GLY A 16 35.89 -4.04 41.90
CA GLY A 16 35.64 -4.00 43.34
C GLY A 16 35.60 -5.39 43.99
N GLN A 17 36.23 -6.40 43.40
CA GLN A 17 36.12 -7.78 43.90
C GLN A 17 36.82 -8.02 45.25
N TYR A 18 37.70 -7.11 45.66
CA TYR A 18 38.34 -7.13 46.98
C TYR A 18 37.59 -6.30 48.03
N GLU A 19 36.52 -5.60 47.63
CA GLU A 19 35.68 -4.83 48.56
C GLU A 19 34.94 -5.76 49.52
N ASP A 20 34.52 -5.21 50.66
CA ASP A 20 33.79 -5.92 51.72
C ASP A 20 34.48 -7.17 52.30
N PHE A 21 35.81 -7.31 52.12
CA PHE A 21 36.58 -8.44 52.63
C PHE A 21 36.57 -8.51 54.17
N PRO A 22 35.95 -9.53 54.80
CA PRO A 22 35.79 -9.57 56.25
C PRO A 22 37.09 -9.95 56.96
N PRO A 23 37.55 -9.21 57.99
CA PRO A 23 38.73 -9.59 58.78
C PRO A 23 38.61 -10.97 59.43
N GLU A 24 37.41 -11.37 59.81
CA GLU A 24 37.14 -12.71 60.35
C GLU A 24 37.38 -13.81 59.31
N PHE A 25 37.07 -13.57 58.05
CA PHE A 25 37.31 -14.52 56.97
C PHE A 25 38.82 -14.80 56.82
N GLU A 26 39.66 -13.76 56.91
CA GLU A 26 41.12 -13.91 56.93
C GLU A 26 41.58 -14.79 58.10
N GLN A 27 41.06 -14.54 59.31
CA GLN A 27 41.42 -15.34 60.50
C GLN A 27 41.05 -16.82 60.34
N TRP A 28 39.85 -17.12 59.85
CA TRP A 28 39.40 -18.49 59.65
C TRP A 28 40.12 -19.18 58.48
N ALA A 29 40.43 -18.45 57.41
CA ALA A 29 41.23 -18.93 56.30
C ALA A 29 42.66 -19.29 56.74
N ALA A 30 43.27 -18.44 57.58
CA ALA A 30 44.59 -18.69 58.16
C ALA A 30 44.63 -19.97 59.01
N LYS A 31 43.59 -20.21 59.83
CA LYS A 31 43.45 -21.46 60.60
C LYS A 31 43.33 -22.71 59.70
N LYS A 32 42.86 -22.55 58.46
CA LYS A 32 42.82 -23.61 57.45
C LYS A 32 44.10 -23.69 56.59
N GLY A 33 45.12 -22.92 56.93
CA GLY A 33 46.41 -22.91 56.23
C GLY A 33 46.46 -22.05 54.97
N LEU A 34 45.44 -21.20 54.72
CA LEU A 34 45.47 -20.26 53.60
C LEU A 34 46.19 -18.98 54.01
N THR A 35 47.03 -18.46 53.12
CA THR A 35 47.60 -17.11 53.30
C THR A 35 46.51 -16.04 53.09
N LYS A 36 46.75 -14.82 53.58
CA LYS A 36 45.88 -13.66 53.32
C LYS A 36 45.60 -13.49 51.82
N GLU A 37 46.64 -13.56 50.99
CA GLU A 37 46.53 -13.46 49.53
C GLU A 37 45.57 -14.51 48.95
N TRP A 38 45.67 -15.76 49.40
CA TRP A 38 44.74 -16.81 48.94
C TRP A 38 43.32 -16.57 49.44
N ALA A 39 43.14 -16.08 50.67
CA ALA A 39 41.83 -15.71 51.19
C ALA A 39 41.19 -14.59 50.34
N GLU A 40 41.94 -13.54 50.00
CA GLU A 40 41.48 -12.45 49.13
C GLU A 40 41.12 -12.93 47.73
N ARG A 41 41.85 -13.89 47.16
CA ARG A 41 41.51 -14.49 45.85
C ARG A 41 40.25 -15.35 45.89
N TYR A 42 40.06 -16.11 46.96
CA TYR A 42 38.81 -16.85 47.16
C TYR A 42 37.64 -15.90 47.32
N TRP A 43 37.82 -14.79 48.05
CA TRP A 43 36.83 -13.74 48.13
C TRP A 43 36.57 -13.11 46.77
N ALA A 44 37.59 -12.66 46.04
CA ALA A 44 37.38 -12.08 44.71
C ALA A 44 36.63 -13.02 43.75
N SER A 45 36.78 -14.32 43.92
CA SER A 45 36.11 -15.34 43.12
C SER A 45 34.66 -15.65 43.51
N HIS A 46 34.15 -15.10 44.62
CA HIS A 46 32.82 -15.43 45.13
C HIS A 46 31.69 -14.63 44.48
N TRP A 47 32.02 -13.47 43.91
CA TRP A 47 31.05 -12.54 43.35
C TRP A 47 30.37 -13.11 42.10
N ALA A 48 29.08 -12.82 41.96
CA ALA A 48 28.36 -13.06 40.71
C ALA A 48 28.54 -11.87 39.77
N LEU A 49 29.23 -12.08 38.65
CA LEU A 49 29.38 -11.06 37.61
C LEU A 49 28.06 -10.85 36.85
N PRO A 50 27.82 -9.65 36.28
CA PRO A 50 26.72 -9.43 35.36
C PRO A 50 26.75 -10.44 34.20
N SER A 51 25.58 -10.91 33.77
CA SER A 51 25.46 -11.80 32.62
C SER A 51 25.83 -11.09 31.32
N VAL A 52 26.11 -11.87 30.27
CA VAL A 52 26.37 -11.33 28.92
C VAL A 52 25.21 -10.45 28.44
N SER A 53 23.97 -10.88 28.66
CA SER A 53 22.78 -10.11 28.29
C SER A 53 22.67 -8.80 29.07
N GLN A 54 22.97 -8.80 30.37
CA GLN A 54 23.05 -7.56 31.15
C GLN A 54 24.15 -6.63 30.63
N GLY A 55 25.30 -7.19 30.24
CA GLY A 55 26.37 -6.46 29.57
C GLY A 55 25.92 -5.78 28.28
N PHE A 56 25.15 -6.47 27.45
CA PHE A 56 24.57 -5.90 26.22
C PHE A 56 23.60 -4.76 26.51
N ASP A 57 22.70 -4.94 27.48
CA ASP A 57 21.77 -3.90 27.89
C ASP A 57 22.49 -2.65 28.41
N MET A 58 23.55 -2.83 29.21
CA MET A 58 24.37 -1.72 29.70
C MET A 58 25.07 -0.99 28.56
N LEU A 59 25.61 -1.72 27.57
CA LEU A 59 26.23 -1.14 26.38
C LEU A 59 25.24 -0.30 25.57
N HIS A 60 24.07 -0.85 25.24
CA HIS A 60 23.08 -0.14 24.41
C HIS A 60 22.46 1.06 25.11
N ARG A 61 22.46 1.08 26.45
CA ARG A 61 22.05 2.23 27.27
C ARG A 61 23.14 3.27 27.46
N GLY A 62 24.36 3.03 26.97
CA GLY A 62 25.50 3.93 27.15
C GLY A 62 26.02 3.98 28.59
N ILE A 63 25.71 2.97 29.41
CA ILE A 63 26.17 2.88 30.81
C ILE A 63 27.62 2.41 30.86
N ILE A 64 28.02 1.55 29.92
CA ILE A 64 29.39 1.07 29.76
C ILE A 64 29.86 1.25 28.33
N THR A 65 31.18 1.29 28.16
CA THR A 65 31.85 1.29 26.85
C THR A 65 32.01 -0.12 26.28
N GLU A 66 32.33 -0.24 24.98
CA GLU A 66 32.63 -1.53 24.35
C GLU A 66 33.86 -2.22 24.99
N ASP A 67 34.88 -1.45 25.39
CA ASP A 67 36.08 -1.99 26.06
C ASP A 67 35.75 -2.58 27.43
N GLU A 68 34.82 -1.96 28.17
CA GLU A 68 34.33 -2.48 29.44
C GLU A 68 33.49 -3.73 29.27
N LEU A 69 32.67 -3.79 28.22
CA LEU A 69 31.98 -5.03 27.86
C LEU A 69 32.98 -6.14 27.51
N LYS A 70 34.05 -5.85 26.74
CA LYS A 70 35.11 -6.81 26.44
C LYS A 70 35.83 -7.30 27.70
N MET A 71 36.02 -6.42 28.69
CA MET A 71 36.58 -6.79 30.00
C MET A 71 35.63 -7.71 30.77
N LEU A 72 34.33 -7.42 30.79
CA LEU A 72 33.31 -8.29 31.40
C LEU A 72 33.28 -9.66 30.71
N LEU A 73 33.23 -9.72 29.38
CA LEU A 73 33.27 -10.98 28.62
C LEU A 73 34.54 -11.78 28.90
N ARG A 74 35.69 -11.11 29.11
CA ARG A 74 36.93 -11.76 29.51
C ARG A 74 36.82 -12.39 30.90
N ALA A 75 36.21 -11.71 31.86
CA ALA A 75 36.02 -12.22 33.23
C ALA A 75 34.99 -13.36 33.29
N LEU A 76 33.99 -13.34 32.41
CA LEU A 76 33.04 -14.45 32.18
C LEU A 76 33.65 -15.62 31.38
N ASP A 77 34.97 -15.64 31.17
CA ASP A 77 35.70 -16.68 30.41
C ASP A 77 35.23 -16.89 28.96
N VAL A 78 34.63 -15.88 28.33
CA VAL A 78 34.34 -15.90 26.89
C VAL A 78 35.66 -15.87 26.11
N MET A 79 35.85 -16.87 25.24
CA MET A 79 37.07 -17.00 24.44
C MET A 79 37.30 -15.75 23.56
N PRO A 80 38.55 -15.25 23.42
CA PRO A 80 38.84 -14.05 22.65
C PRO A 80 38.23 -14.03 21.24
N PHE A 81 38.25 -15.17 20.54
CA PHE A 81 37.66 -15.31 19.21
C PHE A 81 36.16 -14.96 19.13
N TRP A 82 35.40 -15.22 20.21
CA TRP A 82 33.95 -15.04 20.21
C TRP A 82 33.50 -13.67 20.71
N ARG A 83 34.36 -12.87 21.34
CA ARG A 83 33.94 -11.61 22.00
C ARG A 83 33.33 -10.62 21.03
N ASP A 84 34.06 -10.25 19.98
CA ASP A 84 33.56 -9.29 18.99
C ASP A 84 32.32 -9.81 18.25
N ARG A 85 32.27 -11.12 17.97
CA ARG A 85 31.12 -11.76 17.32
C ARG A 85 29.87 -11.71 18.20
N LEU A 86 30.01 -12.02 19.48
CA LEU A 86 28.92 -11.92 20.45
C LEU A 86 28.45 -10.46 20.61
N ILE A 87 29.37 -9.50 20.66
CA ILE A 87 29.02 -8.08 20.71
C ILE A 87 28.20 -7.67 19.48
N GLN A 88 28.59 -8.11 18.28
CA GLN A 88 27.83 -7.83 17.06
C GLN A 88 26.40 -8.39 17.12
N THR A 89 26.20 -9.58 17.70
CA THR A 89 24.84 -10.15 17.86
C THR A 89 23.96 -9.38 18.84
N SER A 90 24.54 -8.50 19.66
CA SER A 90 23.75 -7.69 20.59
C SER A 90 22.90 -6.64 19.87
N TYR A 91 23.35 -6.15 18.71
CA TYR A 91 22.64 -5.08 18.00
C TYR A 91 21.40 -5.61 17.27
N ARG A 92 20.33 -4.81 17.29
CA ARG A 92 19.09 -5.15 16.59
C ARG A 92 19.29 -5.00 15.08
N LEU A 93 18.77 -5.98 14.35
CA LEU A 93 18.68 -5.92 12.90
C LEU A 93 17.54 -4.99 12.47
N LEU A 94 17.61 -4.51 11.22
CA LEU A 94 16.50 -3.78 10.62
C LEU A 94 15.25 -4.67 10.58
N THR A 95 14.12 -4.13 11.02
CA THR A 95 12.86 -4.86 10.94
C THR A 95 12.40 -4.94 9.48
N ARG A 96 11.65 -5.99 9.13
CA ARG A 96 11.06 -6.13 7.77
C ARG A 96 10.23 -4.90 7.37
N VAL A 97 9.59 -4.24 8.34
CA VAL A 97 8.80 -3.03 8.09
C VAL A 97 9.71 -1.86 7.72
N ASP A 98 10.80 -1.67 8.47
CA ASP A 98 11.73 -0.57 8.23
C ASP A 98 12.51 -0.79 6.94
N VAL A 99 12.93 -2.03 6.63
CA VAL A 99 13.56 -2.38 5.35
C VAL A 99 12.69 -1.94 4.16
N ARG A 100 11.38 -2.27 4.17
CA ARG A 100 10.46 -1.84 3.09
C ARG A 100 10.28 -0.33 3.03
N ARG A 101 10.17 0.33 4.19
CA ARG A 101 10.00 1.79 4.25
C ARG A 101 11.23 2.52 3.74
N MET A 102 12.42 2.07 4.14
CA MET A 102 13.72 2.61 3.73
C MET A 102 13.94 2.41 2.22
N TYR A 103 13.64 1.22 1.68
CA TYR A 103 13.67 1.00 0.23
C TYR A 103 12.74 1.95 -0.51
N ARG A 104 11.48 2.09 -0.05
CA ARG A 104 10.49 2.97 -0.68
C ARG A 104 10.93 4.44 -0.76
N VAL A 105 11.74 4.91 0.19
CA VAL A 105 12.27 6.28 0.20
C VAL A 105 13.70 6.39 -0.34
N GLY A 106 14.24 5.32 -0.92
CA GLY A 106 15.57 5.32 -1.56
C GLY A 106 16.75 5.26 -0.61
N VAL A 107 16.55 4.91 0.66
CA VAL A 107 17.64 4.74 1.65
C VAL A 107 18.36 3.42 1.45
N LEU A 108 17.64 2.37 1.02
CA LEU A 108 18.22 1.07 0.68
C LEU A 108 18.10 0.80 -0.81
N THR A 109 19.12 0.19 -1.37
CA THR A 109 19.10 -0.47 -2.69
C THR A 109 18.43 -1.84 -2.61
N GLU A 110 18.07 -2.42 -3.76
CA GLU A 110 17.51 -3.78 -3.83
C GLU A 110 18.46 -4.82 -3.22
N ARG A 111 19.78 -4.68 -3.44
CA ARG A 111 20.78 -5.58 -2.86
C ARG A 111 20.85 -5.46 -1.33
N GLU A 112 20.79 -4.25 -0.79
CA GLU A 112 20.78 -4.05 0.67
C GLU A 112 19.48 -4.55 1.31
N VAL A 113 18.35 -4.50 0.60
CA VAL A 113 17.10 -5.14 1.04
C VAL A 113 17.27 -6.66 1.15
N TYR A 114 17.90 -7.28 0.14
CA TYR A 114 18.22 -8.70 0.16
C TYR A 114 19.14 -9.07 1.34
N GLU A 115 20.24 -8.34 1.51
CA GLU A 115 21.19 -8.53 2.62
C GLU A 115 20.51 -8.36 4.00
N ALA A 116 19.60 -7.39 4.14
CA ALA A 116 18.84 -7.20 5.37
C ALA A 116 17.95 -8.41 5.72
N TYR A 117 17.35 -9.07 4.71
CA TYR A 117 16.60 -10.30 4.94
C TYR A 117 17.51 -11.48 5.29
N LEU A 118 18.70 -11.59 4.70
CA LEU A 118 19.70 -12.59 5.11
C LEU A 118 20.10 -12.41 6.57
N HIS A 119 20.43 -11.18 6.98
CA HIS A 119 20.77 -10.89 8.37
C HIS A 119 19.63 -11.25 9.32
N ALA A 120 18.38 -11.03 8.91
CA ALA A 120 17.18 -11.41 9.68
C ALA A 120 16.96 -12.93 9.79
N GLY A 121 17.81 -13.75 9.17
CA GLY A 121 17.81 -15.21 9.28
C GLY A 121 17.02 -15.93 8.19
N TYR A 122 16.61 -15.24 7.12
CA TYR A 122 16.05 -15.90 5.94
C TYR A 122 17.14 -16.64 5.17
N ASP A 123 16.81 -17.81 4.63
CA ASP A 123 17.65 -18.46 3.61
C ASP A 123 17.71 -17.61 2.33
N GLU A 124 18.73 -17.85 1.49
CA GLU A 124 18.97 -17.08 0.25
C GLU A 124 17.73 -17.00 -0.65
N LYS A 125 17.05 -18.13 -0.85
CA LYS A 125 15.86 -18.22 -1.71
C LYS A 125 14.72 -17.35 -1.18
N ASN A 126 14.47 -17.36 0.12
CA ASN A 126 13.42 -16.57 0.73
C ASN A 126 13.81 -15.09 0.86
N ALA A 127 15.08 -14.78 1.11
CA ALA A 127 15.59 -13.42 1.07
C ALA A 127 15.41 -12.79 -0.32
N GLU A 128 15.71 -13.52 -1.40
CA GLU A 128 15.51 -13.08 -2.78
C GLU A 128 14.03 -12.82 -3.08
N ARG A 129 13.15 -13.74 -2.68
CA ARG A 129 11.69 -13.58 -2.83
C ARG A 129 11.16 -12.35 -2.08
N MET A 130 11.66 -12.12 -0.87
CA MET A 130 11.25 -10.99 -0.04
C MET A 130 11.77 -9.65 -0.59
N ALA A 131 12.98 -9.63 -1.14
CA ALA A 131 13.51 -8.47 -1.85
C ALA A 131 12.67 -8.16 -3.09
N LEU A 132 12.45 -9.15 -3.96
CA LEU A 132 11.61 -9.01 -5.15
C LEU A 132 10.19 -8.54 -4.82
N PHE A 133 9.59 -9.09 -3.77
CA PHE A 133 8.29 -8.64 -3.28
C PHE A 133 8.32 -7.17 -2.87
N THR A 134 9.34 -6.75 -2.12
CA THR A 134 9.50 -5.37 -1.65
C THR A 134 9.63 -4.39 -2.82
N VAL A 135 10.41 -4.75 -3.84
CA VAL A 135 10.59 -3.99 -5.07
C VAL A 135 9.26 -3.84 -5.81
N LYS A 136 8.59 -4.96 -6.11
CA LYS A 136 7.30 -4.97 -6.83
C LYS A 136 6.20 -4.20 -6.10
N GLN A 137 6.09 -4.37 -4.79
CA GLN A 137 5.12 -3.64 -3.96
C GLN A 137 5.38 -2.13 -3.97
N THR A 138 6.65 -1.72 -3.96
CA THR A 138 7.02 -0.30 -4.00
C THR A 138 6.66 0.32 -5.35
N LEU A 139 6.98 -0.36 -6.44
CA LEU A 139 6.64 0.08 -7.80
C LEU A 139 5.12 0.19 -7.99
N SER A 140 4.35 -0.81 -7.54
CA SER A 140 2.88 -0.76 -7.67
C SER A 140 2.26 0.38 -6.85
N THR A 141 2.83 0.69 -5.67
CA THR A 141 2.36 1.81 -4.85
C THR A 141 2.73 3.16 -5.49
N GLN A 142 3.90 3.27 -6.12
CA GLN A 142 4.38 4.52 -6.73
C GLN A 142 3.75 4.81 -8.09
N ALA A 143 3.38 3.78 -8.87
CA ALA A 143 2.86 3.94 -10.22
C ALA A 143 1.58 4.80 -10.29
N LYS A 144 0.83 4.97 -9.18
CA LYS A 144 -0.49 5.64 -9.11
C LYS A 144 -1.52 5.15 -10.15
N PHE A 145 -1.17 4.14 -10.93
CA PHE A 145 -1.91 3.64 -12.07
C PHE A 145 -2.61 2.38 -11.60
N SER A 146 -3.90 2.50 -11.35
CA SER A 146 -4.71 1.42 -10.81
C SER A 146 -5.28 0.54 -11.93
N SER A 147 -5.80 -0.64 -11.56
CA SER A 147 -6.56 -1.46 -12.50
C SER A 147 -7.78 -0.73 -13.04
N THR A 148 -8.37 0.18 -12.26
CA THR A 148 -9.46 1.06 -12.69
C THR A 148 -9.00 2.03 -13.79
N ASP A 149 -7.79 2.58 -13.69
CA ASP A 149 -7.23 3.46 -14.72
C ASP A 149 -6.96 2.70 -16.03
N VAL A 150 -6.47 1.47 -15.94
CA VAL A 150 -6.28 0.57 -17.11
C VAL A 150 -7.62 0.30 -17.80
N VAL A 151 -8.64 -0.10 -17.03
CA VAL A 151 -9.98 -0.40 -17.58
C VAL A 151 -10.61 0.84 -18.19
N ARG A 152 -10.44 2.02 -17.57
CA ARG A 152 -10.92 3.29 -18.13
C ARG A 152 -10.21 3.64 -19.45
N ALA A 153 -8.89 3.49 -19.50
CA ALA A 153 -8.13 3.75 -20.72
C ALA A 153 -8.56 2.80 -21.86
N PHE A 154 -8.77 1.52 -21.55
CA PHE A 154 -9.25 0.52 -22.50
C PHE A 154 -10.66 0.81 -23.02
N THR A 155 -11.60 1.14 -22.12
CA THR A 155 -12.98 1.48 -22.50
C THR A 155 -13.07 2.76 -23.36
N GLN A 156 -12.13 3.69 -23.18
CA GLN A 156 -12.02 4.93 -23.96
C GLN A 156 -11.18 4.81 -25.25
N PHE A 157 -10.76 3.61 -25.65
CA PHE A 157 -9.89 3.36 -26.82
C PHE A 157 -8.52 4.07 -26.76
N ILE A 158 -8.04 4.41 -25.56
CA ILE A 158 -6.70 4.99 -25.37
C ILE A 158 -5.63 3.91 -25.55
N ILE A 159 -5.95 2.68 -25.12
CA ILE A 159 -5.08 1.50 -25.24
C ILE A 159 -5.86 0.33 -25.83
N ASP A 160 -5.14 -0.61 -26.45
CA ASP A 160 -5.72 -1.84 -26.99
C ASP A 160 -5.85 -2.96 -25.94
N ARG A 161 -6.44 -4.09 -26.34
CA ARG A 161 -6.66 -5.25 -25.46
C ARG A 161 -5.35 -5.91 -25.03
N SER A 162 -4.33 -5.92 -25.90
CA SER A 162 -3.03 -6.51 -25.61
C SER A 162 -2.29 -5.68 -24.55
N GLU A 163 -2.25 -4.37 -24.75
CA GLU A 163 -1.68 -3.38 -23.83
C GLU A 163 -2.38 -3.41 -22.47
N ALA A 164 -3.72 -3.41 -22.47
CA ALA A 164 -4.50 -3.48 -21.23
C ALA A 164 -4.21 -4.78 -20.46
N ASN A 165 -4.11 -5.92 -21.15
CA ASN A 165 -3.76 -7.19 -20.53
C ASN A 165 -2.33 -7.19 -19.96
N GLY A 166 -1.38 -6.56 -20.64
CA GLY A 166 -0.01 -6.38 -20.15
C GLY A 166 0.02 -5.57 -18.85
N LEU A 167 -0.64 -4.41 -18.85
CA LEU A 167 -0.70 -3.51 -17.70
C LEU A 167 -1.40 -4.15 -16.50
N LEU A 168 -2.51 -4.88 -16.71
CA LEU A 168 -3.18 -5.60 -15.61
C LEU A 168 -2.27 -6.68 -14.99
N LYS A 169 -1.47 -7.38 -15.81
CA LYS A 169 -0.49 -8.36 -15.31
C LYS A 169 0.63 -7.70 -14.51
N GLU A 170 1.12 -6.54 -14.94
CA GLU A 170 2.11 -5.77 -14.19
C GLU A 170 1.56 -5.32 -12.82
N LEU A 171 0.26 -5.03 -12.76
CA LEU A 171 -0.46 -4.76 -11.51
C LEU A 171 -0.75 -6.03 -10.68
N GLY A 172 -0.29 -7.20 -11.11
CA GLY A 172 -0.41 -8.46 -10.38
C GLY A 172 -1.74 -9.19 -10.58
N ILE A 173 -2.57 -8.77 -11.54
CA ILE A 173 -3.81 -9.47 -11.88
C ILE A 173 -3.47 -10.69 -12.73
N SER A 174 -4.07 -11.83 -12.39
CA SER A 174 -3.84 -13.08 -13.11
C SER A 174 -4.30 -12.96 -14.57
N SER A 175 -3.68 -13.72 -15.48
CA SER A 175 -4.08 -13.70 -16.90
C SER A 175 -5.56 -14.02 -17.10
N THR A 176 -6.10 -14.93 -16.28
CA THR A 176 -7.52 -15.32 -16.33
C THR A 176 -8.43 -14.20 -15.88
N ASP A 177 -8.09 -13.53 -14.78
CA ASP A 177 -8.89 -12.42 -14.24
C ASP A 177 -8.80 -11.19 -15.15
N ALA A 178 -7.63 -10.92 -15.72
CA ALA A 178 -7.44 -9.81 -16.66
C ALA A 178 -8.34 -9.97 -17.90
N VAL A 179 -8.40 -11.18 -18.47
CA VAL A 179 -9.30 -11.48 -19.60
C VAL A 179 -10.77 -11.28 -19.19
N TYR A 180 -11.17 -11.77 -18.02
CA TYR A 180 -12.54 -11.61 -17.54
C TYR A 180 -12.91 -10.13 -17.32
N ILE A 181 -12.02 -9.34 -16.70
CA ILE A 181 -12.20 -7.90 -16.47
C ILE A 181 -12.38 -7.15 -17.79
N LEU A 182 -11.54 -7.45 -18.80
CA LEU A 182 -11.60 -6.77 -20.09
C LEU A 182 -12.86 -7.16 -20.88
N ASN A 183 -13.30 -8.43 -20.81
CA ASN A 183 -14.58 -8.85 -21.41
C ASN A 183 -15.76 -8.11 -20.78
N LEU A 184 -15.80 -8.00 -19.45
CA LEU A 184 -16.84 -7.25 -18.74
C LEU A 184 -16.83 -5.76 -19.11
N ALA A 185 -15.64 -5.19 -19.26
CA ALA A 185 -15.47 -3.80 -19.69
C ALA A 185 -15.97 -3.56 -21.12
N GLU A 186 -15.74 -4.49 -22.06
CA GLU A 186 -16.29 -4.41 -23.42
C GLU A 186 -17.82 -4.46 -23.41
N HIS A 187 -18.42 -5.38 -22.65
CA HIS A 187 -19.88 -5.45 -22.53
C HIS A 187 -20.47 -4.16 -21.95
N LYS A 188 -19.84 -3.60 -20.90
CA LYS A 188 -20.28 -2.31 -20.34
C LYS A 188 -20.18 -1.18 -21.38
N ARG A 189 -19.11 -1.15 -22.17
CA ARG A 189 -18.95 -0.17 -23.26
C ARG A 189 -20.06 -0.30 -24.31
N GLU A 190 -20.41 -1.52 -24.69
CA GLU A 190 -21.53 -1.78 -25.62
C GLU A 190 -22.86 -1.29 -25.04
N TRP A 191 -23.11 -1.54 -23.76
CA TRP A 191 -24.30 -1.06 -23.07
C TRP A 191 -24.35 0.47 -23.01
N GLU A 192 -23.25 1.14 -22.69
CA GLU A 192 -23.16 2.60 -22.66
C GLU A 192 -23.48 3.21 -24.04
N ILE A 193 -22.97 2.62 -25.13
CA ILE A 193 -23.29 3.04 -26.49
C ILE A 193 -24.78 2.89 -26.79
N THR A 194 -25.37 1.75 -26.41
CA THR A 194 -26.81 1.50 -26.60
C THR A 194 -27.65 2.48 -25.80
N GLU A 195 -27.31 2.74 -24.53
CA GLU A 195 -27.98 3.74 -23.69
C GLU A 195 -27.89 5.15 -24.28
N LEU A 196 -26.73 5.55 -24.82
CA LEU A 196 -26.59 6.82 -25.53
C LEU A 196 -27.51 6.91 -26.77
N LYS A 197 -27.62 5.82 -27.54
CA LYS A 197 -28.54 5.77 -28.69
C LYS A 197 -30.00 5.85 -28.25
N ILE A 198 -30.39 5.12 -27.20
CA ILE A 198 -31.73 5.18 -26.58
C ILE A 198 -32.03 6.62 -26.14
N ALA A 199 -31.09 7.28 -25.45
CA ALA A 199 -31.24 8.66 -25.01
C ALA A 199 -31.38 9.64 -26.18
N ALA A 200 -30.64 9.43 -27.28
CA ALA A 200 -30.77 10.24 -28.48
C ALA A 200 -32.16 10.08 -29.14
N ILE A 201 -32.68 8.84 -29.23
CA ILE A 201 -34.02 8.56 -29.76
C ILE A 201 -35.09 9.19 -28.85
N LYS A 202 -34.94 9.04 -27.53
CA LYS A 202 -35.80 9.68 -26.53
C LYS A 202 -35.89 11.19 -26.75
N ASN A 203 -34.75 11.86 -26.91
CA ASN A 203 -34.71 13.30 -27.11
C ASN A 203 -35.46 13.72 -28.39
N LYS A 204 -35.29 12.97 -29.50
CA LYS A 204 -36.03 13.22 -30.75
C LYS A 204 -37.54 12.98 -30.60
N TYR A 205 -37.94 11.96 -29.84
CA TYR A 205 -39.34 11.71 -29.52
C TYR A 205 -39.95 12.82 -28.65
N LYS A 206 -39.24 13.28 -27.61
CA LYS A 206 -39.71 14.36 -26.71
C LYS A 206 -39.84 15.71 -27.42
N LYS A 207 -39.05 15.95 -28.48
CA LYS A 207 -39.11 17.14 -29.33
C LYS A 207 -40.10 17.04 -30.49
N TYR A 208 -40.92 15.99 -30.54
CA TYR A 208 -41.87 15.72 -31.63
C TYR A 208 -41.23 15.54 -33.02
N GLU A 209 -39.91 15.34 -33.12
CA GLU A 209 -39.25 15.00 -34.37
C GLU A 209 -39.58 13.55 -34.80
N PHE A 210 -39.79 12.68 -33.80
CA PHE A 210 -40.26 11.31 -33.98
C PHE A 210 -41.67 11.16 -33.38
N ASP A 211 -42.56 10.55 -34.15
CA ASP A 211 -43.81 9.99 -33.62
C ASP A 211 -43.54 8.65 -32.93
N GLU A 212 -44.58 8.08 -32.31
CA GLU A 212 -44.45 6.83 -31.54
C GLU A 212 -43.97 5.65 -32.41
N ASN A 213 -44.52 5.52 -33.61
CA ASN A 213 -44.17 4.43 -34.53
C ASN A 213 -42.71 4.53 -34.99
N LYS A 214 -42.24 5.76 -35.27
CA LYS A 214 -40.87 6.03 -35.67
C LYS A 214 -39.89 5.81 -34.52
N ALA A 215 -40.22 6.24 -33.30
CA ALA A 215 -39.39 6.01 -32.12
C ALA A 215 -39.27 4.52 -31.80
N ARG A 216 -40.38 3.77 -31.84
CA ARG A 216 -40.39 2.30 -31.70
C ARG A 216 -39.53 1.63 -32.77
N GLY A 217 -39.67 2.05 -34.03
CA GLY A 217 -38.89 1.51 -35.15
C GLY A 217 -37.38 1.75 -35.00
N GLU A 218 -36.96 2.93 -34.54
CA GLU A 218 -35.55 3.22 -34.28
C GLU A 218 -35.00 2.47 -33.06
N LEU A 219 -35.81 2.24 -32.02
CA LEU A 219 -35.41 1.42 -30.86
C LEU A 219 -35.24 -0.06 -31.22
N LEU A 220 -36.11 -0.61 -32.06
CA LEU A 220 -36.02 -2.00 -32.52
C LEU A 220 -34.77 -2.25 -33.38
N LYS A 221 -34.26 -1.23 -34.09
CA LYS A 221 -32.98 -1.31 -34.82
C LYS A 221 -31.76 -1.42 -33.90
N LEU A 222 -31.93 -1.20 -32.59
CA LEU A 222 -30.88 -1.40 -31.59
C LEU A 222 -30.87 -2.83 -31.02
N ASP A 223 -31.60 -3.76 -31.66
CA ASP A 223 -31.76 -5.16 -31.24
C ASP A 223 -32.33 -5.31 -29.81
N LEU A 224 -33.10 -4.32 -29.36
CA LEU A 224 -33.78 -4.35 -28.06
C LEU A 224 -34.99 -5.28 -28.11
N PRO A 225 -35.20 -6.13 -27.09
CA PRO A 225 -36.42 -6.94 -26.96
C PRO A 225 -37.69 -6.07 -26.99
N SER A 226 -38.76 -6.55 -27.64
CA SER A 226 -40.00 -5.77 -27.80
C SER A 226 -40.60 -5.30 -26.48
N ASN A 227 -40.56 -6.14 -25.44
CA ASN A 227 -41.01 -5.78 -24.10
C ASN A 227 -40.19 -4.65 -23.46
N GLN A 228 -38.90 -4.55 -23.77
CA GLN A 228 -38.06 -3.43 -23.33
C GLN A 228 -38.42 -2.15 -24.08
N VAL A 229 -38.69 -2.25 -25.39
CA VAL A 229 -39.17 -1.12 -26.20
C VAL A 229 -40.50 -0.59 -25.67
N ASP A 230 -41.46 -1.48 -25.38
CA ASP A 230 -42.75 -1.12 -24.79
C ASP A 230 -42.57 -0.38 -23.45
N ALA A 231 -41.74 -0.93 -22.55
CA ALA A 231 -41.46 -0.31 -21.26
C ALA A 231 -40.79 1.08 -21.39
N LEU A 232 -39.90 1.26 -22.36
CA LEU A 232 -39.28 2.56 -22.65
C LEU A 232 -40.31 3.56 -23.18
N MET A 233 -41.17 3.15 -24.11
CA MET A 233 -42.19 4.01 -24.69
C MET A 233 -43.25 4.41 -23.67
N ASP A 234 -43.71 3.47 -22.83
CA ASP A 234 -44.61 3.75 -21.71
C ASP A 234 -43.99 4.77 -20.75
N LYS A 235 -42.72 4.55 -20.38
CA LYS A 235 -41.98 5.50 -19.54
C LYS A 235 -41.92 6.90 -20.17
N TRP A 236 -41.65 7.00 -21.47
CA TRP A 236 -41.55 8.29 -22.17
C TRP A 236 -42.89 8.97 -22.38
N TRP A 237 -43.99 8.22 -22.42
CA TRP A 237 -45.35 8.77 -22.53
C TRP A 237 -45.74 9.59 -21.30
N PHE A 238 -45.39 9.12 -20.10
CA PHE A 238 -45.68 9.81 -18.85
C PHE A 238 -44.69 10.92 -18.51
N GLU A 239 -43.52 10.96 -19.15
CA GLU A 239 -42.62 12.09 -19.03
C GLU A 239 -43.20 13.29 -19.80
N PRO A 240 -43.28 14.50 -19.21
CA PRO A 240 -43.73 15.67 -19.94
C PRO A 240 -42.84 15.83 -21.18
N LYS A 241 -43.47 15.85 -22.36
CA LYS A 241 -42.79 16.25 -23.59
C LYS A 241 -42.29 17.68 -23.38
N GLU A 242 -41.07 17.98 -23.85
CA GLU A 242 -40.53 19.33 -23.69
C GLU A 242 -41.50 20.28 -24.41
N VAL A 243 -42.26 21.03 -23.61
CA VAL A 243 -43.43 21.76 -24.07
C VAL A 243 -42.97 22.95 -24.89
N GLU A 244 -43.37 22.90 -26.16
CA GLU A 244 -43.50 23.91 -27.20
C GLU A 244 -42.28 24.80 -27.51
N PRO A 245 -41.95 25.00 -28.82
CA PRO A 245 -40.98 26.03 -29.19
C PRO A 245 -41.42 27.36 -28.54
N PRO A 246 -40.48 28.18 -28.05
CA PRO A 246 -40.82 29.44 -27.39
C PRO A 246 -41.80 30.21 -28.28
N THR A 247 -42.96 30.52 -27.73
CA THR A 247 -43.98 31.25 -28.47
C THR A 247 -43.41 32.58 -28.92
N TRP A 248 -43.65 32.94 -30.17
CA TRP A 248 -43.23 34.24 -30.65
C TRP A 248 -44.14 35.33 -30.08
N THR A 249 -43.56 36.49 -29.78
CA THR A 249 -44.37 37.67 -29.46
C THR A 249 -45.30 37.99 -30.63
N THR A 250 -46.45 38.63 -30.36
CA THR A 250 -47.42 39.04 -31.39
C THR A 250 -46.74 39.78 -32.56
N ALA A 251 -45.77 40.63 -32.26
CA ALA A 251 -44.99 41.37 -33.25
C ALA A 251 -44.12 40.46 -34.13
N GLN A 252 -43.46 39.46 -33.52
CA GLN A 252 -42.64 38.48 -34.25
C GLN A 252 -43.51 37.56 -35.12
N THR A 253 -44.63 37.05 -34.60
CA THR A 253 -45.56 36.20 -35.36
C THR A 253 -46.13 36.91 -36.58
N ILE A 254 -46.57 38.17 -36.43
CA ILE A 254 -47.07 38.98 -37.54
C ILE A 254 -45.95 39.30 -38.54
N LYS A 255 -44.74 39.62 -38.05
CA LYS A 255 -43.58 39.88 -38.91
C LYS A 255 -43.24 38.64 -39.75
N PHE A 256 -43.13 37.47 -39.13
CA PHE A 256 -42.81 36.21 -39.82
C PHE A 256 -43.89 35.80 -40.82
N ALA A 257 -45.18 36.05 -40.51
CA ALA A 257 -46.27 35.82 -41.46
C ALA A 257 -46.21 36.80 -42.65
N LYS A 258 -45.92 38.08 -42.40
CA LYS A 258 -45.78 39.10 -43.47
C LYS A 258 -44.57 38.87 -44.36
N THR A 259 -43.46 38.38 -43.80
CA THR A 259 -42.24 38.08 -44.56
C THR A 259 -42.26 36.68 -45.19
N GLY A 260 -43.35 35.91 -45.03
CA GLY A 260 -43.49 34.56 -45.59
C GLY A 260 -42.62 33.48 -44.94
N LEU A 261 -42.04 33.75 -43.76
CA LEU A 261 -41.23 32.78 -43.01
C LEU A 261 -42.08 31.68 -42.37
N ILE A 262 -43.38 31.95 -42.16
CA ILE A 262 -44.38 30.99 -41.67
C ILE A 262 -45.68 31.10 -42.48
N THR A 263 -46.45 30.02 -42.51
CA THR A 263 -47.76 30.03 -43.18
C THR A 263 -48.80 30.82 -42.38
N HIS A 264 -49.82 31.38 -43.04
CA HIS A 264 -50.92 32.05 -42.35
C HIS A 264 -51.69 31.12 -41.39
N GLY A 265 -51.77 29.82 -41.69
CA GLY A 265 -52.32 28.81 -40.79
C GLY A 265 -51.50 28.65 -39.51
N ARG A 266 -50.17 28.58 -39.62
CA ARG A 266 -49.27 28.53 -38.46
C ARG A 266 -49.34 29.83 -37.64
N ALA A 267 -49.40 30.98 -38.30
CA ALA A 267 -49.50 32.28 -37.63
C ALA A 267 -50.79 32.41 -36.80
N ARG A 268 -51.94 31.93 -37.31
CA ARG A 268 -53.21 31.92 -36.55
C ARG A 268 -53.14 31.02 -35.32
N GLN A 269 -52.52 29.84 -35.46
CA GLN A 269 -52.38 28.93 -34.33
C GLN A 269 -51.45 29.51 -33.26
N GLU A 270 -50.36 30.15 -33.67
CA GLU A 270 -49.43 30.83 -32.77
C GLU A 270 -50.10 32.00 -32.02
N LEU A 271 -50.88 32.84 -32.72
CA LEU A 271 -51.65 33.93 -32.11
C LEU A 271 -52.67 33.43 -31.09
N LYS A 272 -53.33 32.31 -31.39
CA LYS A 272 -54.27 31.65 -30.48
C LYS A 272 -53.58 31.08 -29.24
N THR A 273 -52.38 30.51 -29.39
CA THR A 273 -51.56 30.01 -28.28
C THR A 273 -51.11 31.15 -27.34
N ILE A 274 -50.85 32.36 -27.86
CA ILE A 274 -50.50 33.55 -27.06
C ILE A 274 -51.70 34.41 -26.64
N GLY A 275 -52.95 33.96 -26.87
CA GLY A 275 -54.17 34.56 -26.31
C GLY A 275 -54.91 35.58 -27.19
N TYR A 276 -54.72 35.57 -28.51
CA TYR A 276 -55.40 36.45 -29.49
C TYR A 276 -56.33 35.72 -30.45
#